data_AF-R6FPR7-F1
#
_entry.id   AF-R6FPR7-F1
#
_cell.length_a   1.000
_cell.length_b   1.000
_cell.length_c   1.000
_cell.angle_alpha   90.00
_cell.angle_beta   90.00
_cell.angle_gamma   90.00
#
_symmetry.space_group_name_H-M   'P 1'
#
loop_
_entity.id
_entity.type
_entity.pdbx_description
1 polymer ?
#
loop_
_entity_poly.entity_id
_entity_poly.type
_entity_poly.pdbx_seq_one_letter_code
_entity_poly.pdbx_strand_id
1 'polypeptide(L)'
;MIKRFYYDSKVAKVLLAFSSCHTITIGPFVFSKRSKDDIEQNVRNHETCHSIQWIELACVTGIIVLILQLLFSCSAWWYFSAAIMFYLWYGIEFLVRLVLNRSFKKAYRAIAFEQEAYGSEKDCNYIENRPLFSWLKFITIA
;
A
#
# COMPACT_ATOMS: atom_id res chain seq x y z
N MET A 1 15.63 5.21 11.56
CA MET A 1 14.23 5.48 11.18
C MET A 1 14.21 5.98 9.75
N ILE A 2 13.81 5.17 8.78
CA ILE A 2 13.76 5.59 7.36
C ILE A 2 12.73 6.72 7.26
N LYS A 3 13.13 7.91 6.79
CA LYS A 3 12.23 9.04 6.55
C LYS A 3 11.35 8.75 5.33
N ARG A 4 10.28 7.98 5.53
CA ARG A 4 9.28 7.65 4.49
C ARG A 4 8.14 8.66 4.44
N PHE A 5 8.01 9.52 5.45
CA PHE A 5 6.91 10.44 5.61
C PHE A 5 7.33 11.88 5.28
N TYR A 6 6.66 12.48 4.31
CA TYR A 6 6.89 13.84 3.83
C TYR A 6 5.70 14.72 4.20
N TYR A 7 5.92 15.57 5.19
CA TYR A 7 4.94 16.54 5.69
C TYR A 7 4.92 17.80 4.82
N ASP A 8 3.83 18.55 4.87
CA ASP A 8 3.64 19.80 4.12
C ASP A 8 3.98 19.71 2.62
N SER A 9 3.79 18.53 2.04
CA SER A 9 4.25 18.22 0.69
C SER A 9 3.42 18.95 -0.36
N LYS A 10 4.10 19.66 -1.27
CA LYS A 10 3.47 20.24 -2.48
C LYS A 10 2.81 19.15 -3.33
N VAL A 11 3.44 17.97 -3.40
CA VAL A 11 2.91 16.82 -4.13
C VAL A 11 1.56 16.39 -3.55
N ALA A 12 1.46 16.27 -2.21
CA ALA A 12 0.20 15.94 -1.56
C ALA A 12 -0.86 17.03 -1.78
N LYS A 13 -0.48 18.32 -1.69
CA LYS A 13 -1.40 19.45 -1.90
C LYS A 13 -1.99 19.45 -3.32
N VAL A 14 -1.20 19.08 -4.33
CA VAL A 14 -1.64 18.98 -5.73
C VAL A 14 -2.48 17.72 -5.95
N LEU A 15 -1.96 16.53 -5.62
CA LEU A 15 -2.62 15.26 -5.95
C LEU A 15 -3.93 15.05 -5.21
N LEU A 16 -4.03 15.57 -3.99
CA LEU A 16 -5.22 15.46 -3.17
C LEU A 16 -6.05 16.75 -3.17
N ALA A 17 -5.83 17.70 -4.09
CA ALA A 17 -6.49 19.01 -4.07
C ALA A 17 -8.03 18.92 -3.97
N PHE A 18 -8.62 17.92 -4.63
CA PHE A 18 -10.07 17.68 -4.65
C PHE A 18 -10.52 16.49 -3.79
N SER A 19 -9.61 15.92 -2.99
CA SER A 19 -9.90 14.79 -2.12
C SER A 19 -10.03 15.24 -0.66
N SER A 20 -10.99 14.62 0.05
CA SER A 20 -11.11 14.74 1.51
C SER A 20 -9.94 14.10 2.26
N CYS A 21 -9.11 13.30 1.57
CA CYS A 21 -7.90 12.73 2.16
C CYS A 21 -6.80 13.79 2.28
N HIS A 22 -6.05 13.71 3.38
CA HIS A 22 -4.93 14.60 3.66
C HIS A 22 -3.57 13.94 3.47
N THR A 23 -3.54 12.62 3.47
CA THR A 23 -2.33 11.81 3.32
C THR A 23 -2.55 10.80 2.19
N ILE A 24 -1.49 10.48 1.46
CA ILE A 24 -1.49 9.49 0.39
C ILE A 24 -0.16 8.75 0.38
N THR A 25 -0.22 7.44 0.19
CA THR A 25 0.93 6.60 -0.07
C THR A 25 1.15 6.42 -1.57
N ILE A 26 2.35 6.74 -2.05
CA ILE A 26 2.77 6.56 -3.44
C ILE A 26 4.09 5.80 -3.43
N GLY A 27 4.01 4.53 -3.83
CA GLY A 27 5.13 3.61 -3.74
C GLY A 27 5.59 3.44 -2.30
N PRO A 28 6.89 3.52 -2.01
CA PRO A 28 7.40 3.40 -0.64
C PRO A 28 7.25 4.70 0.18
N PHE A 29 6.75 5.79 -0.42
CA PHE A 29 6.73 7.12 0.19
C PHE A 29 5.32 7.54 0.60
N VAL A 30 5.21 8.17 1.75
CA VAL A 30 3.96 8.73 2.28
C VAL A 30 4.04 10.23 2.23
N PHE A 31 3.07 10.88 1.59
CA PHE A 31 3.01 12.33 1.46
C PHE A 31 1.77 12.86 2.16
N SER A 32 1.92 13.90 2.98
CA SER A 32 0.78 14.57 3.62
C SER A 32 0.74 16.07 3.32
N LYS A 33 -0.49 16.59 3.26
CA LYS A 33 -0.77 18.03 3.22
C LYS A 33 -0.47 18.71 4.54
N ARG A 34 -0.57 17.96 5.65
CA ARG A 34 -0.52 18.45 7.03
C ARG A 34 0.91 18.45 7.57
N SER A 35 1.11 19.24 8.63
CA SER A 35 2.35 19.26 9.39
C SER A 35 2.50 17.97 10.21
N LYS A 36 3.68 17.76 10.81
CA LYS A 36 3.96 16.55 11.59
C LYS A 36 3.08 16.41 12.83
N ASP A 37 2.78 17.53 13.48
CA ASP A 37 2.05 17.56 14.75
C ASP A 37 0.53 17.40 14.55
N ASP A 38 0.03 17.70 13.35
CA ASP A 38 -1.39 17.62 12.98
C ASP A 38 -1.84 16.23 12.47
N ILE A 39 -0.91 15.28 12.36
CA ILE A 39 -1.20 13.94 11.89
C ILE A 39 -1.29 13.01 13.08
N GLU A 40 -2.42 12.33 13.19
CA GLU A 40 -2.64 11.32 14.20
C GLU A 40 -1.78 10.06 13.96
N GLN A 41 -1.43 9.34 15.03
CA GLN A 41 -0.60 8.15 14.94
C GLN A 41 -1.27 7.02 14.14
N ASN A 42 -2.60 6.91 14.20
CA ASN A 42 -3.38 5.95 13.41
C ASN A 42 -3.16 6.12 11.91
N VAL A 43 -3.23 7.35 11.39
CA VAL A 43 -3.00 7.68 9.99
C VAL A 43 -1.56 7.38 9.61
N ARG A 44 -0.60 7.70 10.50
CA ARG A 44 0.81 7.33 10.26
C ARG A 44 0.97 5.82 10.12
N ASN A 45 0.38 5.04 11.01
CA ASN A 45 0.46 3.59 10.98
C ASN A 45 -0.20 3.01 9.72
N HIS A 46 -1.42 3.47 9.40
CA HIS A 46 -2.18 3.06 8.23
C HIS A 46 -1.38 3.25 6.92
N GLU A 47 -0.89 4.48 6.70
CA GLU A 47 -0.17 4.83 5.47
C GLU A 47 1.22 4.17 5.42
N THR A 48 1.88 4.02 6.57
CA THR A 48 3.15 3.29 6.64
C THR A 48 2.96 1.80 6.36
N CYS A 49 1.83 1.22 6.76
CA CYS A 49 1.46 -0.15 6.42
C CYS A 49 1.38 -0.33 4.90
N HIS A 50 0.70 0.58 4.19
CA HIS A 50 0.65 0.56 2.72
C HIS A 50 2.03 0.69 2.06
N SER A 51 2.89 1.56 2.58
CA SER A 51 4.27 1.69 2.10
C SER A 51 5.04 0.37 2.21
N ILE A 52 4.87 -0.36 3.32
CA ILE A 52 5.51 -1.67 3.54
C ILE A 52 4.91 -2.72 2.60
N GLN A 53 3.58 -2.80 2.48
CA GLN A 53 2.91 -3.72 1.55
C GLN A 53 3.37 -3.51 0.10
N TRP A 54 3.54 -2.25 -0.32
CA TRP A 54 4.08 -1.93 -1.64
C TRP A 54 5.52 -2.45 -1.80
N ILE A 55 6.38 -2.23 -0.80
CA ILE A 55 7.77 -2.73 -0.83
C ILE A 55 7.82 -4.25 -0.89
N GLU A 56 6.99 -4.94 -0.10
CA GLU A 56 6.88 -6.40 -0.11
C GLU A 56 6.57 -6.93 -1.51
N LEU A 57 5.55 -6.37 -2.16
CA LEU A 57 5.16 -6.75 -3.51
C LEU A 57 6.18 -6.37 -4.57
N ALA A 58 6.80 -5.21 -4.46
CA ALA A 58 7.86 -4.79 -5.37
C ALA A 58 9.06 -5.73 -5.29
N CYS A 59 9.49 -6.11 -4.08
CA CYS A 59 10.58 -7.07 -3.88
C CYS A 59 10.26 -8.45 -4.45
N VAL A 60 9.08 -8.99 -4.15
CA VAL A 60 8.65 -10.30 -4.68
C VAL A 60 8.58 -10.27 -6.21
N THR A 61 7.97 -9.25 -6.78
CA THR A 61 7.85 -9.10 -8.24
C THR A 61 9.23 -8.96 -8.88
N GLY A 62 10.12 -8.16 -8.29
CA GLY A 62 11.49 -7.99 -8.76
C GLY A 62 12.29 -9.30 -8.75
N ILE A 63 12.15 -10.12 -7.70
CA ILE A 63 12.79 -11.44 -7.61
C ILE A 63 12.25 -12.38 -8.69
N ILE A 64 10.94 -12.40 -8.92
CA ILE A 64 10.32 -13.22 -9.98
C ILE A 64 10.85 -12.80 -11.35
N VAL A 65 10.87 -11.49 -11.64
CA VAL A 65 11.40 -10.97 -12.91
C VAL A 65 12.87 -11.33 -13.09
N LEU A 66 13.68 -11.24 -12.03
CA LEU A 66 15.09 -11.64 -12.06
C LEU A 66 15.24 -13.12 -12.41
N ILE A 67 14.48 -14.01 -11.76
CA ILE A 67 14.50 -15.45 -12.05
C ILE A 67 14.11 -15.71 -13.50
N LEU A 68 13.04 -15.08 -14.00
CA LEU A 68 12.61 -15.23 -15.39
C LEU A 68 13.64 -14.72 -16.39
N GLN A 69 14.30 -13.60 -16.08
CA GLN A 69 15.39 -13.07 -16.88
C GLN A 69 16.57 -14.05 -16.96
N LEU A 70 16.95 -14.67 -15.84
CA LEU A 70 18.07 -15.62 -15.78
C LEU A 70 17.75 -16.94 -16.49
N LEU A 71 16.50 -17.43 -16.40
CA LEU A 71 16.11 -18.72 -16.97
C LEU A 71 15.70 -18.63 -18.46
N PHE A 72 15.10 -17.52 -18.87
CA PHE A 72 14.46 -17.40 -20.19
C PHE A 72 14.97 -16.21 -21.00
N SER A 73 16.04 -15.53 -20.54
CA SER A 73 16.58 -14.33 -21.19
C SER A 73 15.52 -13.24 -21.44
N CYS A 74 14.54 -13.13 -20.53
CA CYS A 74 13.52 -12.10 -20.61
C CYS A 74 14.12 -10.69 -20.54
N SER A 75 13.47 -9.73 -21.20
CA SER A 75 13.93 -8.35 -21.21
C SER A 75 13.92 -7.70 -19.82
N ALA A 76 14.95 -6.91 -19.50
CA ALA A 76 14.99 -6.12 -18.27
C ALA A 76 13.87 -5.07 -18.17
N TRP A 77 13.19 -4.75 -19.27
CA TRP A 77 12.04 -3.85 -19.22
C TRP A 77 11.01 -4.27 -18.17
N TRP A 78 10.81 -5.58 -17.95
CA TRP A 78 9.83 -6.16 -17.03
C TRP A 78 9.99 -5.75 -15.55
N TYR A 79 11.11 -5.17 -15.13
CA TYR A 79 11.24 -4.62 -13.76
C TYR A 79 10.27 -3.47 -13.48
N PHE A 80 9.71 -2.81 -14.51
CA PHE A 80 8.63 -1.84 -14.32
C PHE A 80 7.41 -2.44 -13.61
N SER A 81 7.18 -3.75 -13.79
CA SER A 81 6.06 -4.46 -13.17
C SER A 81 6.13 -4.40 -11.64
N ALA A 82 7.34 -4.37 -11.05
CA ALA A 82 7.54 -4.23 -9.61
C ALA A 82 6.97 -2.92 -9.05
N ALA A 83 6.95 -1.84 -9.86
CA ALA A 83 6.41 -0.57 -9.42
C ALA A 83 4.87 -0.51 -9.47
N ILE A 84 4.25 -1.28 -10.38
CA ILE A 84 2.81 -1.22 -10.65
C ILE A 84 2.02 -2.37 -10.00
N MET A 85 2.66 -3.47 -9.63
CA MET A 85 2.00 -4.70 -9.18
C MET A 85 1.09 -4.46 -7.98
N PHE A 86 1.52 -3.66 -7.01
CA PHE A 86 0.69 -3.31 -5.85
C PHE A 86 -0.65 -2.69 -6.27
N TYR A 87 -0.63 -1.71 -7.17
CA TYR A 87 -1.85 -1.03 -7.63
C TYR A 87 -2.74 -1.95 -8.47
N LEU A 88 -2.14 -2.80 -9.31
CA LEU A 88 -2.87 -3.79 -10.08
C LEU A 88 -3.59 -4.79 -9.16
N TRP A 89 -2.87 -5.37 -8.19
CA TRP A 89 -3.46 -6.31 -7.25
C TRP A 89 -4.55 -5.66 -6.39
N TYR A 90 -4.28 -4.45 -5.88
CA TYR A 90 -5.25 -3.66 -5.12
C TYR A 90 -6.55 -3.44 -5.93
N GLY A 91 -6.42 -3.02 -7.19
CA GLY A 91 -7.56 -2.80 -8.08
C GLY A 91 -8.33 -4.08 -8.39
N ILE A 92 -7.65 -5.18 -8.68
CA ILE A 92 -8.28 -6.49 -8.93
C ILE A 92 -9.07 -6.94 -7.71
N GLU A 93 -8.46 -6.89 -6.53
CA GLU A 93 -9.12 -7.29 -5.28
C GLU A 93 -10.34 -6.42 -4.99
N PHE A 94 -10.23 -5.10 -5.20
CA PHE A 94 -11.35 -4.19 -5.08
C PHE A 94 -12.50 -4.55 -6.02
N LEU A 95 -12.22 -4.83 -7.31
CA LEU A 95 -13.23 -5.20 -8.30
C LEU A 95 -13.94 -6.51 -7.93
N VAL A 96 -13.17 -7.53 -7.54
CA VAL A 96 -13.72 -8.82 -7.08
C VAL A 96 -14.64 -8.59 -5.88
N ARG A 97 -14.19 -7.83 -4.88
CA ARG A 97 -14.97 -7.53 -3.67
C ARG A 97 -16.16 -6.61 -3.94
N LEU A 98 -16.11 -5.78 -4.97
CA LEU A 98 -17.22 -4.92 -5.40
C LEU A 98 -18.35 -5.75 -6.00
N VAL A 99 -18.02 -6.74 -6.84
CA VAL A 99 -19.00 -7.68 -7.41
C VAL A 99 -19.66 -8.50 -6.30
N LEU A 100 -18.91 -8.93 -5.29
CA LEU A 100 -19.43 -9.73 -4.17
C LEU A 100 -20.28 -8.91 -3.18
N ASN A 101 -19.78 -7.77 -2.71
CA ASN A 101 -20.42 -7.02 -1.62
C ASN A 101 -21.50 -6.04 -2.09
N ARG A 102 -21.57 -5.73 -3.40
CA ARG A 102 -22.49 -4.77 -4.03
C ARG A 102 -22.48 -3.36 -3.41
N SER A 103 -21.44 -3.04 -2.63
CA SER A 103 -21.30 -1.77 -1.92
C SER A 103 -19.85 -1.33 -1.96
N PHE A 104 -19.61 -0.14 -2.51
CA PHE A 104 -18.27 0.46 -2.64
C PHE A 104 -17.52 0.49 -1.31
N LYS A 105 -18.15 1.01 -0.25
CA LYS A 105 -17.52 1.15 1.07
C LYS A 105 -17.18 -0.20 1.71
N LYS A 106 -18.06 -1.20 1.56
CA LYS A 106 -17.80 -2.55 2.06
C LYS A 106 -16.70 -3.23 1.27
N ALA A 107 -16.73 -3.12 -0.06
CA ALA A 107 -15.72 -3.69 -0.94
C ALA A 107 -14.33 -3.13 -0.64
N TYR A 108 -14.22 -1.80 -0.49
CA TYR A 108 -13.00 -1.12 -0.12
C TYR A 108 -12.44 -1.64 1.21
N ARG A 109 -13.26 -1.62 2.28
CA ARG A 109 -12.82 -2.10 3.61
C ARG A 109 -12.50 -3.59 3.66
N ALA A 110 -13.00 -4.36 2.69
CA ALA A 110 -12.75 -5.78 2.62
C ALA A 110 -11.42 -6.09 1.91
N ILE A 111 -10.77 -5.16 1.19
CA ILE A 111 -9.47 -5.40 0.57
C ILE A 111 -8.45 -5.85 1.64
N ALA A 112 -7.66 -6.87 1.36
CA ALA A 112 -6.73 -7.48 2.31
C ALA A 112 -5.72 -6.47 2.86
N PHE A 113 -5.22 -5.59 1.99
CA PHE A 113 -4.34 -4.48 2.39
C PHE A 113 -5.01 -3.50 3.35
N GLU A 114 -6.25 -3.12 3.07
CA GLU A 114 -7.03 -2.22 3.93
C GLU A 114 -7.34 -2.88 5.28
N GLN A 115 -7.72 -4.16 5.27
CA GLN A 115 -7.99 -4.91 6.50
C GLN A 115 -6.76 -4.93 7.42
N GLU A 116 -5.57 -5.17 6.87
CA GLU A 116 -4.33 -5.11 7.63
C GLU A 116 -4.05 -3.68 8.13
N ALA A 117 -4.15 -2.68 7.25
CA ALA A 117 -3.86 -1.28 7.59
C ALA A 117 -4.79 -0.80 8.72
N TYR A 118 -6.10 -1.02 8.61
CA TYR A 118 -7.07 -0.71 9.66
C TYR A 118 -6.83 -1.50 10.95
N GLY A 119 -6.42 -2.76 10.86
CA GLY A 119 -6.07 -3.58 12.02
C GLY A 119 -4.85 -3.03 12.79
N SER A 120 -3.94 -2.35 12.10
CA SER A 120 -2.71 -1.81 12.67
C SER A 120 -2.80 -0.39 13.24
N GLU A 121 -3.89 0.34 12.95
CA GLU A 121 -4.00 1.77 13.28
C GLU A 121 -3.77 2.11 14.76
N LYS A 122 -4.21 1.24 15.67
CA LYS A 122 -4.16 1.49 17.12
C LYS A 122 -2.91 0.96 17.80
N ASP A 123 -2.09 0.19 17.11
CA ASP A 123 -0.89 -0.41 17.67
C ASP A 123 0.35 0.41 17.27
N CYS A 124 0.86 1.20 18.23
CA CYS A 124 2.03 2.05 18.04
C CYS A 124 3.31 1.28 17.66
N ASN A 125 3.39 0.00 18.00
CA ASN A 125 4.57 -0.83 17.77
C ASN A 125 4.38 -1.82 16.62
N TYR A 126 3.22 -1.80 15.96
CA TYR A 126 2.90 -2.77 14.91
C TYR A 126 3.93 -2.74 13.79
N ILE A 127 4.27 -1.55 13.30
CA ILE A 127 5.19 -1.39 12.16
C ILE A 127 6.56 -2.00 12.43
N GLU A 128 7.06 -1.90 13.67
CA GLU A 128 8.37 -2.44 14.06
C GLU A 128 8.35 -3.96 14.23
N ASN A 129 7.21 -4.53 14.63
CA ASN A 129 7.05 -5.96 14.91
C ASN A 129 6.24 -6.70 13.83
N ARG A 130 5.91 -6.03 12.72
CA ARG A 130 5.00 -6.55 11.71
C ARG A 130 5.65 -7.76 11.01
N PRO A 131 5.00 -8.93 10.99
CA PRO A 131 5.47 -10.05 10.20
C PRO A 131 5.35 -9.76 8.71
N LEU A 132 6.31 -10.24 7.92
CA LEU A 132 6.29 -10.09 6.46
C LEU A 132 5.02 -10.72 5.88
N PHE A 133 4.41 -10.04 4.89
CA PHE A 133 3.22 -10.47 4.16
C PHE A 133 2.00 -10.75 5.04
N SER A 134 1.85 -10.01 6.15
CA SER A 134 0.74 -10.22 7.08
C SER A 134 -0.65 -9.94 6.47
N TRP A 135 -0.74 -9.13 5.40
CA TRP A 135 -1.95 -8.96 4.59
C TRP A 135 -2.48 -10.27 3.95
N LEU A 136 -1.61 -11.27 3.71
CA LEU A 136 -2.03 -12.55 3.12
C LEU A 136 -3.13 -13.25 3.94
N LYS A 137 -3.18 -13.00 5.26
CA LYS A 137 -4.20 -13.53 6.17
C LYS A 137 -5.62 -13.12 5.79
N PHE A 138 -5.77 -12.04 5.03
CA PHE A 138 -7.06 -11.43 4.68
C PHE A 138 -7.47 -11.67 3.22
N ILE A 139 -6.67 -12.42 2.43
CA ILE A 139 -6.98 -12.74 1.03
C ILE A 139 -8.22 -13.64 0.91
N THR A 140 -8.47 -14.48 1.90
CA THR A 140 -9.59 -15.42 1.85
C THR A 140 -10.91 -14.68 1.72
N ILE A 141 -11.64 -15.01 0.65
CA ILE A 141 -13.01 -14.55 0.42
C ILE A 141 -13.90 -15.42 1.30
N ALA A 142 -14.33 -14.88 2.45
CA ALA A 142 -15.33 -15.50 3.32
C ALA A 142 -16.73 -15.00 2.96
#